data_AF-A0AA44F9K3-F1
#
_entry.id   AF-A0AA44F9K3-F1
#
_cell.length_a   1.000
_cell.length_b   1.000
_cell.length_c   1.000
_cell.angle_alpha   90.00
_cell.angle_beta   90.00
_cell.angle_gamma   90.00
#
_symmetry.space_group_name_H-M   'P 1'
#
loop_
_entity.id
_entity.type
_entity.pdbx_description
1 polymer ?
#
loop_
_entity_poly.entity_id
_entity_poly.type
_entity_poly.pdbx_seq_one_letter_code
_entity_poly.pdbx_strand_id
1 'polypeptide(L)'
;MVLVLDRWRTASEADLAALGARLTRFTTAMARVHLPLQVSIADLERVLSLPVWRTRHELYAIWIATRVVAALPDREVELHHEDGRIVFAFKETVLATIKDVDPEVRLVGERRTRLESPVGEGRKGGAQPDLGLWVDAPEGERCLMVIEVKHYRKAARSRFHTVLIDYAAAHPKAQVMLVNHGPVSDMLAGVDAVTATRCVQIGDLMPTNVARLEEFKERVRDIMPRVLLRGTAAPVSQDDALMIDVSGSMEVLLADGVFEDYIAT
;
A
#
# COMPACT_ATOMS: atom_id res chain seq x y z
N MET A 1 39.98 8.30 15.77
CA MET A 1 39.61 7.29 16.78
C MET A 1 39.02 6.11 16.04
N VAL A 2 39.81 5.04 15.86
CA VAL A 2 39.45 3.86 15.06
C VAL A 2 38.63 2.92 15.94
N LEU A 3 37.39 2.63 15.55
CA LEU A 3 36.59 1.59 16.19
C LEU A 3 37.15 0.23 15.74
N VAL A 4 37.96 -0.38 16.60
CA VAL A 4 38.47 -1.74 16.39
C VAL A 4 37.31 -2.73 16.68
N LEU A 5 36.85 -3.44 15.65
CA LEU A 5 35.78 -4.44 15.71
C LEU A 5 36.27 -5.80 16.27
N ASP A 6 37.02 -5.80 17.37
CA ASP A 6 37.81 -6.96 17.82
C ASP A 6 37.21 -7.76 19.00
N ARG A 7 35.88 -7.85 19.11
CA ARG A 7 35.25 -8.67 20.16
C ARG A 7 34.04 -9.44 19.68
N TRP A 8 34.23 -10.27 18.66
CA TRP A 8 33.33 -11.41 18.45
C TRP A 8 33.75 -12.53 19.40
N ARG A 9 32.91 -12.85 20.37
CA ARG A 9 33.05 -14.08 21.17
C ARG A 9 32.22 -15.16 20.50
N THR A 10 32.83 -16.28 20.17
CA THR A 10 32.12 -17.49 19.79
C THR A 10 31.29 -17.93 21.00
N ALA A 11 29.97 -17.94 20.86
CA ALA A 11 29.06 -18.42 21.90
C ALA A 11 29.34 -19.92 22.15
N SER A 12 29.37 -20.33 23.42
CA SER A 12 29.49 -21.76 23.73
C SER A 12 28.25 -22.52 23.25
N GLU A 13 28.34 -23.84 23.08
CA GLU A 13 27.15 -24.66 22.77
C GLU A 13 26.02 -24.44 23.79
N ALA A 14 26.37 -24.23 25.06
CA ALA A 14 25.41 -23.91 26.11
C ALA A 14 24.72 -22.55 25.89
N ASP A 15 25.46 -21.53 25.48
CA ASP A 15 24.91 -20.20 25.16
C ASP A 15 24.01 -20.25 23.92
N LEU A 16 24.42 -21.01 22.90
CA LEU A 16 23.62 -21.24 21.69
C LEU A 16 22.33 -22.00 22.01
N ALA A 17 22.41 -23.04 22.85
CA ALA A 17 21.23 -23.79 23.29
C ALA A 17 20.28 -22.91 24.12
N ALA A 18 20.82 -22.08 25.03
CA ALA A 18 20.03 -21.15 25.82
C ALA A 18 19.36 -20.07 24.95
N LEU A 19 20.07 -19.54 23.95
CA LEU A 19 19.53 -18.62 22.96
C LEU A 19 18.44 -19.29 22.12
N GLY A 20 18.68 -20.51 21.63
CA GLY A 20 17.72 -21.31 20.89
C GLY A 20 16.43 -21.55 21.68
N ALA A 21 16.53 -21.95 22.96
CA ALA A 21 15.37 -22.10 23.83
C ALA A 21 14.60 -20.79 24.03
N ARG A 22 15.31 -19.65 24.14
CA ARG A 22 14.70 -18.31 24.21
C ARG A 22 13.97 -17.94 22.93
N LEU A 23 14.59 -18.17 21.79
CA LEU A 23 14.02 -17.90 20.47
C LEU A 23 12.81 -18.78 20.22
N THR A 24 12.89 -20.09 20.50
CA THR A 24 11.77 -21.03 20.35
C THR A 24 10.56 -20.62 21.18
N ARG A 25 10.74 -20.18 22.44
CA ARG A 25 9.63 -19.66 23.25
C ARG A 25 8.99 -18.42 22.62
N PHE A 26 9.80 -17.53 22.06
CA PHE A 26 9.33 -16.31 21.41
C PHE A 26 8.61 -16.59 20.09
N THR A 27 9.17 -17.46 19.24
CA THR A 27 8.67 -17.74 17.89
C THR A 27 7.51 -18.73 17.86
N THR A 28 7.35 -19.58 18.89
CA THR A 28 6.20 -20.50 18.99
C THR A 28 4.88 -19.77 19.20
N ALA A 29 4.91 -18.58 19.79
CA ALA A 29 3.72 -17.73 19.94
C ALA A 29 3.34 -16.97 18.65
N MET A 30 4.14 -17.07 17.58
CA MET A 30 3.92 -16.36 16.33
C MET A 30 3.35 -17.33 15.28
N ALA A 31 2.30 -16.92 14.57
CA ALA A 31 1.81 -17.66 13.42
C ALA A 31 2.93 -17.80 12.38
N ARG A 32 3.29 -19.04 12.04
CA ARG A 32 4.35 -19.34 11.07
C ARG A 32 3.72 -19.57 9.70
N VAL A 33 4.19 -18.86 8.69
CA VAL A 33 3.90 -19.14 7.29
C VAL A 33 5.12 -19.87 6.72
N HIS A 34 4.92 -21.06 6.19
CA HIS A 34 6.00 -21.83 5.58
C HIS A 34 6.27 -21.27 4.18
N LEU A 35 7.35 -20.50 4.02
CA LEU A 35 7.84 -20.05 2.72
C LEU A 35 8.99 -20.98 2.30
N PRO A 36 8.89 -21.69 1.16
CA PRO A 36 9.96 -22.56 0.68
C PRO A 36 11.09 -21.70 0.10
N LEU A 37 11.88 -21.09 0.97
CA LEU A 37 13.03 -20.28 0.61
C LEU A 37 14.30 -20.96 1.12
N GLN A 38 15.20 -21.30 0.20
CA GLN A 38 16.57 -21.68 0.54
C GLN A 38 17.34 -20.38 0.83
N VAL A 39 17.36 -19.95 2.09
CA VAL A 39 18.09 -18.74 2.52
C VAL A 39 19.23 -19.15 3.43
N SER A 40 20.45 -18.78 3.07
CA SER A 40 21.59 -18.93 3.98
C SER A 40 21.46 -17.93 5.13
N ILE A 41 21.93 -18.29 6.33
CA ILE A 41 21.95 -17.36 7.49
C ILE A 41 22.74 -16.09 7.14
N ALA A 42 23.83 -16.22 6.38
CA ALA A 42 24.64 -15.09 5.94
C ALA A 42 23.88 -14.13 5.02
N ASP A 43 23.01 -14.63 4.14
CA ASP A 43 22.16 -13.78 3.30
C ASP A 43 21.12 -13.04 4.12
N LEU A 44 20.51 -13.72 5.10
CA LEU A 44 19.57 -13.09 6.00
C LEU A 44 20.23 -12.01 6.85
N GLU A 45 21.41 -12.27 7.42
CA GLU A 45 22.21 -11.28 8.16
C GLU A 45 22.58 -10.09 7.28
N ARG A 46 23.00 -10.33 6.03
CA ARG A 46 23.29 -9.28 5.06
C ARG A 46 22.07 -8.40 4.81
N VAL A 47 20.91 -8.99 4.53
CA VAL A 47 19.65 -8.25 4.32
C VAL A 47 19.29 -7.45 5.57
N LEU A 48 19.33 -8.07 6.75
CA LEU A 48 18.98 -7.42 8.03
C LEU A 48 19.99 -6.35 8.48
N SER A 49 21.21 -6.38 7.95
CA SER A 49 22.24 -5.35 8.18
C SER A 49 22.13 -4.12 7.28
N LEU A 50 21.28 -4.16 6.25
CA LEU A 50 21.13 -3.05 5.31
C LEU A 50 20.65 -1.77 6.03
N PRO A 51 21.18 -0.59 5.66
CA PRO A 51 20.81 0.67 6.29
C PRO A 51 19.32 1.03 6.08
N VAL A 52 18.65 0.41 5.11
CA VAL A 52 17.21 0.60 4.82
C VAL A 52 16.32 0.37 6.06
N TRP A 53 16.75 -0.47 7.02
CA TRP A 53 15.98 -0.70 8.24
C TRP A 53 15.94 0.52 9.19
N ARG A 54 16.85 1.48 9.03
CA ARG A 54 16.82 2.76 9.74
C ARG A 54 15.62 3.60 9.29
N THR A 55 15.25 3.48 8.02
CA THR A 55 14.09 4.14 7.40
C THR A 55 12.94 3.16 7.16
N ARG A 56 12.82 2.11 7.99
CA ARG A 56 11.75 1.09 7.85
C ARG A 56 10.32 1.63 7.80
N HIS A 57 10.09 2.83 8.35
CA HIS A 57 8.78 3.49 8.32
C HIS A 57 8.51 4.07 6.92
N GLU A 58 9.52 4.65 6.26
CA GLU A 58 9.46 5.05 4.86
C GLU A 58 9.26 3.84 3.95
N LEU A 59 9.98 2.73 4.21
CA LEU A 59 9.78 1.48 3.47
C LEU A 59 8.34 0.96 3.58
N TYR A 60 7.73 1.11 4.76
CA TYR A 60 6.33 0.74 4.94
C TYR A 60 5.38 1.68 4.16
N ALA A 61 5.63 2.99 4.14
CA ALA A 61 4.86 3.92 3.30
C ALA A 61 4.99 3.63 1.80
N ILE A 62 6.19 3.31 1.33
CA ILE A 62 6.44 2.85 -0.04
C ILE A 62 5.62 1.59 -0.33
N TRP A 63 5.65 0.61 0.57
CA TRP A 63 4.84 -0.60 0.42
C TRP A 63 3.34 -0.30 0.38
N ILE A 64 2.83 0.63 1.19
CA ILE A 64 1.43 1.06 1.08
C ILE A 64 1.14 1.70 -0.27
N ALA A 65 2.02 2.54 -0.82
CA ALA A 65 1.84 3.10 -2.15
C ALA A 65 1.77 2.02 -3.24
N THR A 66 2.61 0.98 -3.17
CA THR A 66 2.50 -0.15 -4.11
C THR A 66 1.22 -0.95 -3.92
N ARG A 67 0.68 -1.02 -2.69
CA ARG A 67 -0.63 -1.62 -2.42
C ARG A 67 -1.78 -0.82 -3.01
N VAL A 68 -1.70 0.50 -3.10
CA VAL A 68 -2.69 1.33 -3.81
C VAL A 68 -2.74 0.93 -5.28
N VAL A 69 -1.58 0.84 -5.94
CA VAL A 69 -1.50 0.43 -7.35
C VAL A 69 -2.00 -1.02 -7.53
N ALA A 70 -1.57 -1.93 -6.65
CA ALA A 70 -2.01 -3.34 -6.69
C ALA A 70 -3.51 -3.53 -6.42
N ALA A 71 -4.19 -2.54 -5.83
CA ALA A 71 -5.65 -2.57 -5.68
C ALA A 71 -6.37 -2.37 -7.02
N LEU A 72 -5.67 -1.95 -8.08
CA LEU A 72 -6.24 -1.55 -9.36
C LEU A 72 -5.70 -2.41 -10.53
N PRO A 73 -5.83 -3.74 -10.49
CA PRO A 73 -5.22 -4.64 -11.50
C PRO A 73 -5.81 -4.45 -12.91
N ASP A 74 -7.08 -4.04 -12.99
CA ASP A 74 -7.82 -3.89 -14.26
C ASP A 74 -7.85 -2.44 -14.75
N ARG A 75 -6.94 -1.59 -14.24
CA ARG A 75 -6.87 -0.16 -14.57
C ARG A 75 -5.61 0.16 -15.36
N GLU A 76 -5.69 1.15 -16.23
CA GLU A 76 -4.51 1.70 -16.91
C GLU A 76 -3.74 2.60 -15.95
N VAL A 77 -2.64 2.09 -15.37
CA VAL A 77 -1.79 2.83 -14.42
C VAL A 77 -0.43 3.12 -15.04
N GLU A 78 -0.07 4.40 -15.17
CA GLU A 78 1.28 4.85 -15.46
C GLU A 78 2.05 5.07 -14.16
N LEU A 79 3.18 4.40 -13.99
CA LEU A 79 4.11 4.65 -12.89
C LEU A 79 5.12 5.72 -13.30
N HIS A 80 5.24 6.77 -12.50
CA HIS A 80 6.23 7.83 -12.74
C HIS A 80 7.59 7.41 -12.20
N HIS A 81 8.61 7.52 -13.04
CA HIS A 81 9.96 7.10 -12.69
C HIS A 81 11.03 8.04 -13.26
N GLU A 82 12.16 8.12 -12.57
CA GLU A 82 13.38 8.77 -13.02
C GLU A 82 14.37 7.66 -13.42
N ASP A 83 14.63 7.50 -14.73
CA ASP A 83 15.55 6.48 -15.26
C ASP A 83 15.27 5.05 -14.74
N GLY A 84 14.00 4.64 -14.74
CA GLY A 84 13.55 3.34 -14.27
C GLY A 84 13.47 3.20 -12.74
N ARG A 85 13.63 4.29 -11.99
CA ARG A 85 13.54 4.32 -10.52
C ARG A 85 12.33 5.13 -10.08
N ILE A 86 11.47 4.53 -9.26
CA ILE A 86 10.39 5.27 -8.59
C ILE A 86 11.00 6.00 -7.40
N VAL A 87 10.93 7.33 -7.42
CA VAL A 87 11.55 8.17 -6.40
C VAL A 87 10.51 8.59 -5.37
N PHE A 88 10.70 8.17 -4.13
CA PHE A 88 9.93 8.66 -2.99
C PHE A 88 10.77 9.72 -2.28
N ALA A 89 10.54 10.98 -2.63
CA ALA A 89 11.24 12.11 -2.02
C ALA A 89 10.38 12.73 -0.92
N PHE A 90 11.03 13.35 0.07
CA PHE A 90 10.35 14.14 1.11
C PHE A 90 9.90 15.52 0.57
N LYS A 91 9.12 15.48 -0.51
CA LYS A 91 8.50 16.59 -1.23
C LYS A 91 7.35 16.03 -2.05
N GLU A 92 6.41 16.89 -2.43
CA GLU A 92 5.34 16.52 -3.33
C GLU A 92 5.88 15.78 -4.57
N THR A 93 5.43 14.54 -4.75
CA THR A 93 5.89 13.66 -5.82
C THR A 93 4.70 12.87 -6.38
N VAL A 94 4.45 12.98 -7.68
CA VAL A 94 3.48 12.12 -8.37
C VAL A 94 4.12 10.76 -8.57
N LEU A 95 3.52 9.71 -7.99
CA LEU A 95 4.03 8.34 -8.02
C LEU A 95 3.40 7.53 -9.15
N ALA A 96 2.10 7.74 -9.39
CA ALA A 96 1.35 7.05 -10.42
C ALA A 96 0.18 7.90 -10.93
N THR A 97 -0.23 7.66 -12.18
CA THR A 97 -1.46 8.22 -12.78
C THR A 97 -2.34 7.09 -13.29
N ILE A 98 -3.62 7.11 -12.92
CA ILE A 98 -4.67 6.21 -13.44
C ILE A 98 -5.36 6.93 -14.60
N LYS A 99 -5.21 6.39 -15.82
CA LYS A 99 -5.52 7.05 -17.11
C LYS A 99 -6.84 6.62 -17.76
N ASP A 100 -7.49 5.59 -17.23
CA ASP A 100 -8.73 5.05 -17.76
C ASP A 100 -9.99 5.68 -17.11
N VAL A 101 -9.84 6.85 -16.50
CA VAL A 101 -10.90 7.60 -15.79
C VAL A 101 -10.83 9.08 -16.16
N ASP A 102 -11.98 9.77 -16.17
CA ASP A 102 -12.06 11.23 -16.31
C ASP A 102 -12.78 11.83 -15.08
N PRO A 103 -12.14 12.76 -14.35
CA PRO A 103 -10.74 13.17 -14.47
C PRO A 103 -9.75 12.06 -14.10
N GLU A 104 -8.55 12.11 -14.68
CA GLU A 104 -7.43 11.21 -14.32
C GLU A 104 -7.13 11.31 -12.82
N VAL A 105 -6.79 10.17 -12.20
CA VAL A 105 -6.46 10.12 -10.77
C VAL A 105 -4.94 10.01 -10.60
N ARG A 106 -4.34 10.92 -9.84
CA ARG A 106 -2.92 10.92 -9.49
C ARG A 106 -2.72 10.40 -8.06
N LEU A 107 -1.87 9.39 -7.89
CA LEU A 107 -1.31 9.01 -6.60
C LEU A 107 -0.11 9.91 -6.30
N VAL A 108 -0.22 10.75 -5.27
CA VAL A 108 0.79 11.75 -4.91
C VAL A 108 1.24 11.52 -3.48
N GLY A 109 2.56 11.48 -3.26
CA GLY A 109 3.17 11.46 -1.94
C GLY A 109 3.52 12.86 -1.44
N GLU A 110 3.51 13.05 -0.11
CA GLU A 110 4.08 14.24 0.57
C GLU A 110 3.49 15.60 0.13
N ARG A 111 2.25 15.60 -0.35
CA ARG A 111 1.57 16.81 -0.83
C ARG A 111 1.11 17.67 0.34
N ARG A 112 1.63 18.90 0.44
CA ARG A 112 1.24 19.84 1.51
C ARG A 112 0.04 20.69 1.08
N THR A 113 -1.02 20.63 1.87
CA THR A 113 -2.25 21.43 1.70
C THR A 113 -2.35 22.48 2.79
N ARG A 114 -2.85 23.67 2.46
CA ARG A 114 -3.11 24.72 3.45
C ARG A 114 -4.21 24.26 4.41
N LEU A 115 -3.98 24.46 5.70
CA LEU A 115 -4.94 24.18 6.76
C LEU A 115 -4.93 25.33 7.75
N GLU A 116 -6.09 25.96 7.94
CA GLU A 116 -6.25 27.01 8.94
C GLU A 116 -6.49 26.37 10.30
N SER A 117 -5.78 26.86 11.33
CA SER A 117 -5.94 26.42 12.72
C SER A 117 -5.84 24.90 12.95
N PRO A 118 -4.71 24.26 12.57
CA PRO A 118 -4.53 22.83 12.82
C PRO A 118 -4.61 22.50 14.32
N VAL A 119 -5.24 21.38 14.64
CA VAL A 119 -5.37 20.85 16.00
C VAL A 119 -4.15 19.99 16.38
N GLY A 120 -3.49 19.39 15.38
CA GLY A 120 -2.33 18.55 15.56
C GLY A 120 -1.10 19.31 16.06
N GLU A 121 -0.46 18.75 17.08
CA GLU A 121 0.76 19.29 17.66
C GLU A 121 1.89 19.36 16.61
N GLY A 122 2.52 20.52 16.48
CA GLY A 122 3.62 20.76 15.54
C GLY A 122 3.20 21.19 14.13
N ARG A 123 1.92 21.14 13.78
CA ARG A 123 1.43 21.67 12.49
C ARG A 123 1.29 23.19 12.55
N LYS A 124 1.81 23.86 11.53
CA LYS A 124 1.72 25.32 11.35
C LYS A 124 1.21 25.63 9.95
N GLY A 125 -0.08 25.93 9.83
CA GLY A 125 -0.68 26.43 8.60
C GLY A 125 -0.82 25.42 7.45
N GLY A 126 -0.67 24.11 7.71
CA GLY A 126 -0.81 23.10 6.67
C GLY A 126 -0.87 21.66 7.18
N ALA A 127 -1.38 20.78 6.33
CA ALA A 127 -1.45 19.34 6.50
C ALA A 127 -0.72 18.67 5.33
N GLN A 128 0.05 17.64 5.62
CA GLN A 128 0.87 16.92 4.63
C GLN A 128 0.75 15.43 4.93
N PRO A 129 -0.22 14.73 4.32
CA PRO A 129 -0.32 13.29 4.46
C PRO A 129 0.81 12.58 3.70
N ASP A 130 1.10 11.34 4.12
CA ASP A 130 2.10 10.50 3.46
C ASP A 130 1.73 10.24 2.00
N LEU A 131 0.44 9.96 1.72
CA LEU A 131 -0.09 9.73 0.36
C LEU A 131 -1.49 10.36 0.19
N GLY A 132 -1.82 10.67 -1.06
CA GLY A 132 -3.18 11.04 -1.45
C GLY A 132 -3.51 10.72 -2.91
N LEU A 133 -4.80 10.50 -3.17
CA LEU A 133 -5.36 10.32 -4.51
C LEU A 133 -6.02 11.63 -4.94
N TRP A 134 -5.59 12.19 -6.06
CA TRP A 134 -5.93 13.55 -6.50
C TRP A 134 -6.50 13.55 -7.91
N VAL A 135 -7.47 14.43 -8.14
CA VAL A 135 -8.03 14.69 -9.46
C VAL A 135 -8.08 16.17 -9.73
N ASP A 136 -8.06 16.54 -11.00
CA ASP A 136 -8.39 17.91 -11.41
C ASP A 136 -9.91 18.09 -11.38
N ALA A 137 -10.39 19.21 -10.84
CA ALA A 137 -11.80 19.57 -10.85
C ALA A 137 -11.97 21.04 -11.25
N PRO A 138 -13.18 21.48 -11.66
CA PRO A 138 -13.40 22.86 -12.11
C PRO A 138 -13.01 23.92 -11.06
N GLU A 139 -13.28 23.65 -9.79
CA GLU A 139 -12.89 24.48 -8.65
C GLU A 139 -11.41 24.36 -8.21
N GLY A 140 -10.60 23.57 -8.93
CA GLY A 140 -9.22 23.25 -8.61
C GLY A 140 -9.00 21.78 -8.26
N GLU A 141 -7.77 21.42 -7.90
CA GLU A 141 -7.45 20.04 -7.56
C GLU A 141 -8.22 19.56 -6.32
N ARG A 142 -8.75 18.35 -6.41
CA ARG A 142 -9.54 17.71 -5.36
C ARG A 142 -8.91 16.41 -4.93
N CYS A 143 -8.74 16.25 -3.62
CA CYS A 143 -8.32 14.98 -3.04
C CYS A 143 -9.55 14.05 -2.88
N LEU A 144 -9.45 12.84 -3.41
CA LEU A 144 -10.44 11.77 -3.25
C LEU A 144 -10.22 10.99 -1.95
N MET A 145 -8.97 10.70 -1.65
CA MET A 145 -8.57 9.94 -0.47
C MET A 145 -7.22 10.41 0.05
N VAL A 146 -7.14 10.56 1.37
CA VAL A 146 -5.90 10.76 2.12
C VAL A 146 -5.51 9.43 2.76
N ILE A 147 -4.24 9.06 2.70
CA ILE A 147 -3.71 7.87 3.37
C ILE A 147 -2.52 8.29 4.25
N GLU A 148 -2.74 8.23 5.56
CA GLU A 148 -1.70 8.40 6.57
C GLU A 148 -1.15 7.03 6.98
N VAL A 149 0.16 6.88 6.90
CA VAL A 149 0.86 5.63 7.14
C VAL A 149 1.61 5.68 8.47
N LYS A 150 1.36 4.68 9.32
CA LYS A 150 2.10 4.47 10.57
C LYS A 150 2.72 3.09 10.64
N HIS A 151 3.90 3.00 11.25
CA HIS A 151 4.65 1.76 11.39
C HIS A 151 4.89 1.43 12.87
N TYR A 152 3.81 1.41 13.67
CA TYR A 152 3.86 1.07 15.09
C TYR A 152 3.48 -0.39 15.33
N ARG A 153 4.34 -1.10 16.07
CA ARG A 153 4.11 -2.51 16.45
C ARG A 153 2.98 -2.71 17.46
N LYS A 154 2.73 -1.73 18.32
CA LYS A 154 1.65 -1.73 19.31
C LYS A 154 0.71 -0.58 18.97
N ALA A 155 -0.55 -0.72 19.35
CA ALA A 155 -1.49 0.40 19.32
C ALA A 155 -0.91 1.54 20.16
N ALA A 156 -0.42 2.58 19.48
CA ALA A 156 0.04 3.77 20.16
C ALA A 156 -1.20 4.52 20.65
N ARG A 157 -1.24 4.86 21.95
CA ARG A 157 -2.27 5.75 22.53
C ARG A 157 -2.11 7.20 22.06
N SER A 158 -1.42 7.43 20.94
CA SER A 158 -1.15 8.78 20.44
C SER A 158 -2.43 9.43 19.95
N ARG A 159 -2.40 10.76 19.93
CA ARG A 159 -3.48 11.66 19.51
C ARG A 159 -3.74 11.59 17.99
N PHE A 160 -3.84 10.40 17.41
CA PHE A 160 -4.10 10.27 15.97
C PHE A 160 -5.46 10.84 15.56
N HIS A 161 -6.41 10.99 16.51
CA HIS A 161 -7.65 11.72 16.26
C HIS A 161 -7.39 13.14 15.74
N THR A 162 -6.35 13.84 16.22
CA THR A 162 -6.03 15.20 15.71
C THR A 162 -5.49 15.15 14.28
N VAL A 163 -4.80 14.08 13.92
CA VAL A 163 -4.37 13.82 12.53
C VAL A 163 -5.57 13.62 11.62
N LEU A 164 -6.54 12.82 12.06
CA LEU A 164 -7.78 12.59 11.32
C LEU A 164 -8.59 13.87 11.17
N ILE A 165 -8.74 14.66 12.24
CA ILE A 165 -9.43 15.96 12.23
C ILE A 165 -8.74 16.92 11.25
N ASP A 166 -7.42 17.04 11.31
CA ASP A 166 -6.68 17.97 10.45
C ASP A 166 -6.78 17.59 8.97
N TYR A 167 -6.63 16.30 8.62
CA TYR A 167 -6.79 15.88 7.23
C TYR A 167 -8.23 15.98 6.76
N ALA A 168 -9.18 15.69 7.63
CA ALA A 168 -10.60 15.85 7.33
C ALA A 168 -10.93 17.33 7.06
N ALA A 169 -10.38 18.26 7.84
CA ALA A 169 -10.55 19.69 7.65
C ALA A 169 -9.84 20.20 6.39
N ALA A 170 -8.62 19.74 6.12
CA ALA A 170 -7.86 20.11 4.93
C ALA A 170 -8.48 19.56 3.63
N HIS A 171 -9.17 18.41 3.72
CA HIS A 171 -9.77 17.73 2.58
C HIS A 171 -11.25 17.38 2.85
N PRO A 172 -12.18 18.35 2.79
CA PRO A 172 -13.57 18.15 3.23
C PRO A 172 -14.35 17.09 2.46
N LYS A 173 -13.97 16.83 1.20
CA LYS A 173 -14.62 15.85 0.31
C LYS A 173 -13.88 14.50 0.26
N ALA A 174 -12.75 14.35 0.94
CA ALA A 174 -11.93 13.14 0.86
C ALA A 174 -12.31 12.12 1.95
N GLN A 175 -12.15 10.83 1.62
CA GLN A 175 -12.02 9.80 2.64
C GLN A 175 -10.64 9.92 3.29
N VAL A 176 -10.57 9.81 4.62
CA VAL A 176 -9.32 9.90 5.37
C VAL A 176 -9.02 8.53 5.96
N MET A 177 -7.99 7.87 5.47
CA MET A 177 -7.59 6.54 5.90
C MET A 177 -6.29 6.60 6.69
N LEU A 178 -6.30 6.03 7.90
CA LEU A 178 -5.08 5.78 8.66
C LEU A 178 -4.77 4.29 8.61
N VAL A 179 -3.60 3.94 8.08
CA VAL A 179 -3.11 2.57 8.05
C VAL A 179 -1.96 2.37 9.00
N ASN A 180 -1.96 1.25 9.72
CA ASN A 180 -0.88 0.90 10.62
C ASN A 180 -0.44 -0.55 10.43
N HIS A 181 0.86 -0.80 10.53
CA HIS A 181 1.41 -2.15 10.49
C HIS A 181 0.96 -3.00 11.68
N GLY A 182 0.90 -2.43 12.88
CA GLY A 182 0.35 -3.11 14.06
C GLY A 182 -1.11 -2.73 14.31
N PRO A 183 -1.69 -3.13 15.45
CA PRO A 183 -3.08 -2.85 15.74
C PRO A 183 -3.31 -1.34 15.89
N VAL A 184 -4.54 -0.91 15.61
CA VAL A 184 -5.03 0.44 15.89
C VAL A 184 -5.96 0.39 17.11
N SER A 185 -5.88 1.38 18.00
CA SER A 185 -6.90 1.60 19.03
C SER A 185 -8.13 2.28 18.41
N ASP A 186 -9.22 2.45 19.16
CA ASP A 186 -10.30 3.34 18.71
C ASP A 186 -9.83 4.80 18.72
N MET A 187 -9.30 5.27 17.59
CA MET A 187 -8.80 6.65 17.43
C MET A 187 -9.88 7.58 16.86
N LEU A 188 -11.09 7.06 16.62
CA LEU A 188 -12.26 7.90 16.28
C LEU A 188 -12.91 8.47 17.53
N ALA A 189 -12.61 7.92 18.71
CA ALA A 189 -12.94 8.54 19.98
C ALA A 189 -12.44 10.00 20.05
N GLY A 190 -13.38 10.95 20.00
CA GLY A 190 -13.10 12.40 19.99
C GLY A 190 -13.18 13.08 18.63
N VAL A 191 -13.46 12.34 17.56
CA VAL A 191 -13.80 12.88 16.24
C VAL A 191 -15.31 13.11 16.19
N ASP A 192 -15.77 14.23 15.64
CA ASP A 192 -17.21 14.50 15.50
C ASP A 192 -17.86 13.48 14.54
N ALA A 193 -19.16 13.24 14.71
CA ALA A 193 -19.86 12.18 13.98
C ALA A 193 -19.79 12.36 12.45
N VAL A 194 -19.82 13.60 11.95
CA VAL A 194 -19.77 13.88 10.50
C VAL A 194 -18.39 13.53 9.96
N THR A 195 -17.33 13.98 10.62
CA THR A 195 -15.96 13.63 10.24
C THR A 195 -15.70 12.13 10.37
N ALA A 196 -16.21 11.48 11.41
CA ALA A 196 -16.02 10.05 11.61
C ALA A 196 -16.57 9.19 10.47
N THR A 197 -17.67 9.59 9.81
CA THR A 197 -18.26 8.83 8.68
C THR A 197 -17.32 8.61 7.50
N ARG A 198 -16.32 9.48 7.34
CA ARG A 198 -15.33 9.45 6.26
C ARG A 198 -13.93 9.12 6.74
N CYS A 199 -13.74 8.82 8.03
CA CYS A 199 -12.48 8.39 8.58
C CYS A 199 -12.46 6.86 8.74
N VAL A 200 -11.44 6.22 8.17
CA VAL A 200 -11.25 4.76 8.21
C VAL A 200 -9.91 4.45 8.87
N GLN A 201 -9.87 3.39 9.67
CA GLN A 201 -8.65 2.92 10.30
C GLN A 201 -8.44 1.45 9.98
N ILE A 202 -7.27 1.13 9.43
CA ILE A 202 -6.88 -0.26 9.15
C ILE A 202 -5.62 -0.56 9.93
N GLY A 203 -5.78 -1.29 11.03
CA GLY A 203 -4.67 -1.86 11.80
C GLY A 203 -4.30 -3.24 11.29
N ASP A 204 -3.12 -3.70 11.71
CA ASP A 204 -2.57 -5.01 11.36
C ASP A 204 -2.47 -5.21 9.83
N LEU A 205 -2.28 -4.12 9.09
CA LEU A 205 -2.12 -4.15 7.64
C LEU A 205 -0.71 -4.64 7.31
N MET A 206 -0.59 -5.95 7.16
CA MET A 206 0.68 -6.65 6.95
C MET A 206 0.57 -7.58 5.74
N PRO A 207 1.69 -7.94 5.09
CA PRO A 207 1.68 -8.87 3.95
C PRO A 207 0.99 -10.21 4.24
N THR A 208 0.99 -10.65 5.49
CA THR A 208 0.39 -11.93 5.92
C THR A 208 -1.08 -11.82 6.33
N ASN A 209 -1.64 -10.61 6.44
CA ASN A 209 -3.01 -10.39 6.88
C ASN A 209 -3.94 -10.14 5.69
N VAL A 210 -4.35 -11.22 5.02
CA VAL A 210 -5.15 -11.18 3.79
C VAL A 210 -6.46 -10.39 3.97
N ALA A 211 -7.14 -10.55 5.11
CA ALA A 211 -8.39 -9.85 5.37
C ALA A 211 -8.21 -8.32 5.37
N ARG A 212 -7.15 -7.81 6.00
CA ARG A 212 -6.84 -6.37 6.01
C ARG A 212 -6.33 -5.88 4.66
N LEU A 213 -5.63 -6.72 3.90
CA LEU A 213 -5.21 -6.40 2.53
C LEU A 213 -6.40 -6.26 1.58
N GLU A 214 -7.42 -7.11 1.71
CA GLU A 214 -8.65 -7.00 0.93
C GLU A 214 -9.49 -5.80 1.37
N GLU A 215 -9.64 -5.56 2.67
CA GLU A 215 -10.31 -4.35 3.18
C GLU A 215 -9.66 -3.06 2.62
N PHE A 216 -8.32 -2.98 2.66
CA PHE A 216 -7.59 -1.84 2.08
C PHE A 216 -7.86 -1.70 0.58
N LYS A 217 -7.84 -2.82 -0.15
CA LYS A 217 -8.06 -2.85 -1.60
C LYS A 217 -9.48 -2.43 -1.97
N GLU A 218 -10.49 -2.88 -1.24
CA GLU A 218 -11.89 -2.47 -1.42
C GLU A 218 -12.04 -0.96 -1.20
N ARG A 219 -11.48 -0.42 -0.11
CA ARG A 219 -11.51 1.02 0.18
C ARG A 219 -10.90 1.86 -0.94
N VAL A 220 -9.76 1.43 -1.48
CA VAL A 220 -9.12 2.12 -2.61
C VAL A 220 -9.99 2.02 -3.87
N ARG A 221 -10.62 0.87 -4.14
CA ARG A 221 -11.50 0.70 -5.32
C ARG A 221 -12.78 1.52 -5.23
N ASP A 222 -13.39 1.58 -4.06
CA ASP A 222 -14.67 2.27 -3.84
C ASP A 222 -14.57 3.77 -4.12
N ILE A 223 -13.38 4.37 -3.95
CA ILE A 223 -13.17 5.80 -4.21
C ILE A 223 -12.82 6.10 -5.68
N MET A 224 -12.45 5.08 -6.47
CA MET A 224 -12.07 5.29 -7.86
C MET A 224 -13.28 5.69 -8.72
N PRO A 225 -13.12 6.68 -9.62
CA PRO A 225 -14.14 6.96 -10.62
C PRO A 225 -14.42 5.73 -11.51
N ARG A 226 -15.58 5.75 -12.15
CA ARG A 226 -15.95 4.73 -13.14
C ARG A 226 -14.97 4.78 -14.31
N VAL A 227 -14.62 3.58 -14.81
CA VAL A 227 -13.83 3.42 -16.02
C VAL A 227 -14.51 4.18 -17.15
N LEU A 228 -13.75 4.98 -17.88
CA LEU A 228 -14.16 5.42 -19.20
C LEU A 228 -14.21 4.19 -20.08
N LEU A 229 -15.40 3.84 -20.56
CA LEU A 229 -15.50 2.99 -21.73
C LEU A 229 -14.84 3.79 -22.85
N ARG A 230 -13.54 3.58 -23.06
CA ARG A 230 -12.86 4.04 -24.26
C ARG A 230 -13.55 3.29 -25.38
N GLY A 231 -14.54 3.95 -26.00
CA GLY A 231 -15.00 3.54 -27.33
C GLY A 231 -13.73 3.42 -28.15
N THR A 232 -13.46 2.23 -28.64
CA THR A 232 -12.38 1.96 -29.60
C THR A 232 -12.72 2.73 -30.87
N ALA A 233 -12.48 4.03 -30.87
CA ALA A 233 -12.50 4.88 -32.05
C ALA A 233 -11.18 4.68 -32.82
N ALA A 234 -10.93 3.43 -33.21
CA ALA A 234 -10.26 3.11 -34.44
C ALA A 234 -11.28 2.24 -35.19
N PRO A 235 -11.59 2.50 -36.48
CA PRO A 235 -12.38 1.57 -37.24
C PRO A 235 -11.58 0.27 -37.30
N VAL A 236 -11.99 -0.70 -36.49
CA VAL A 236 -11.51 -2.07 -36.56
C VAL A 236 -11.91 -2.55 -37.95
N SER A 237 -10.93 -2.79 -38.82
CA SER A 237 -11.19 -3.61 -40.00
C SER A 237 -11.72 -4.94 -39.49
N GLN A 238 -12.77 -5.44 -40.14
CA GLN A 238 -13.47 -6.68 -39.79
C GLN A 238 -12.57 -7.91 -39.94
N ASP A 239 -11.59 -8.04 -39.07
CA ASP A 239 -10.89 -9.30 -38.85
C ASP A 239 -11.21 -9.71 -37.41
N ASP A 240 -12.28 -10.50 -37.28
CA ASP A 240 -12.73 -11.04 -35.99
C ASP A 240 -11.58 -11.83 -35.36
N ALA A 241 -11.06 -11.35 -34.22
CA ALA A 241 -10.02 -12.04 -33.48
C ALA A 241 -10.63 -12.83 -32.32
N LEU A 242 -10.56 -14.16 -32.42
CA LEU A 242 -10.97 -15.09 -31.37
C LEU A 242 -9.74 -15.50 -30.53
N MET A 243 -9.76 -15.20 -29.24
CA MET A 243 -8.69 -15.56 -28.30
C MET A 243 -9.18 -16.70 -27.41
N ILE A 244 -8.50 -17.85 -27.48
CA ILE A 244 -8.85 -19.08 -26.76
C ILE A 244 -7.70 -19.47 -25.83
N ASP A 245 -8.04 -19.78 -24.58
CA ASP A 245 -7.09 -20.32 -23.60
C ASP A 245 -6.79 -21.80 -23.90
N VAL A 246 -5.51 -22.12 -24.14
CA VAL A 246 -5.00 -23.48 -24.40
C VAL A 246 -4.24 -24.06 -23.22
N SER A 247 -4.42 -23.49 -22.02
CA SER A 247 -3.87 -24.04 -20.79
C SER A 247 -4.35 -25.47 -20.57
N GLY A 248 -3.55 -26.31 -19.91
CA GLY A 248 -3.91 -27.72 -19.65
C GLY A 248 -5.22 -27.90 -18.86
N SER A 249 -5.70 -26.87 -18.16
CA SER A 249 -7.02 -26.85 -17.52
C SER A 249 -8.20 -26.82 -18.50
N MET A 250 -7.97 -26.43 -19.76
CA MET A 250 -8.98 -26.32 -20.81
C MET A 250 -9.05 -27.57 -21.70
N GLU A 251 -8.17 -28.55 -21.51
CA GLU A 251 -8.04 -29.74 -22.39
C GLU A 251 -9.36 -30.52 -22.54
N VAL A 252 -10.14 -30.65 -21.47
CA VAL A 252 -11.44 -31.35 -21.50
C VAL A 252 -12.51 -30.58 -22.28
N LEU A 253 -12.48 -29.25 -22.25
CA LEU A 253 -13.43 -28.38 -22.95
C LEU A 253 -13.05 -28.19 -24.43
N LEU A 254 -11.75 -28.17 -24.73
CA LEU A 254 -11.24 -28.10 -26.10
C LEU A 254 -11.39 -29.42 -26.86
N ALA A 255 -11.43 -30.55 -26.14
CA ALA A 255 -11.70 -31.88 -26.68
C ALA A 255 -13.21 -32.19 -26.81
N ASP A 256 -14.09 -31.26 -26.41
CA ASP A 256 -15.53 -31.39 -26.66
C ASP A 256 -15.82 -31.11 -28.14
N GLY A 257 -16.49 -32.03 -28.82
CA GLY A 257 -16.72 -31.97 -30.27
C GLY A 257 -17.48 -30.71 -30.73
N VAL A 258 -18.19 -30.05 -29.81
CA VAL A 258 -18.86 -28.76 -30.06
C VAL A 258 -17.86 -27.66 -30.44
N PHE A 259 -16.66 -27.67 -29.86
CA PHE A 259 -15.62 -26.69 -30.17
C PHE A 259 -14.98 -26.94 -31.54
N GLU A 260 -14.72 -28.21 -31.87
CA GLU A 260 -14.22 -28.60 -33.19
C GLU A 260 -15.20 -28.24 -34.32
N ASP A 261 -16.50 -28.47 -34.10
CA ASP A 261 -17.55 -28.09 -35.06
C ASP A 261 -17.62 -26.57 -35.29
N TYR A 262 -17.35 -25.76 -34.24
CA TYR A 262 -17.41 -24.29 -34.31
C TYR A 262 -16.24 -23.67 -35.07
N ILE A 263 -15.04 -24.24 -35.00
CA ILE A 263 -13.84 -23.74 -35.70
C ILE A 263 -13.68 -24.29 -37.12
N ALA A 264 -14.41 -25.35 -37.47
CA ALA A 264 -14.38 -25.95 -38.80
C ALA A 264 -15.31 -25.25 -39.83
N THR A 265 -16.04 -24.21 -39.42
CA THR A 265 -16.93 -23.39 -40.26
C THR A 265 -16.26 -22.09 -40.67
#